data_AF-D3Z2C6-F1
#
_entry.id   AF-D3Z2C6-F1
#
_cell.length_a   1.000
_cell.length_b   1.000
_cell.length_c   1.000
_cell.angle_alpha   90.00
_cell.angle_beta   90.00
_cell.angle_gamma   90.00
#
_symmetry.space_group_name_H-M   'P 1'
#
loop_
_entity.id
_entity.type
_entity.pdbx_description
1 polymer ?
#
loop_
_entity_poly.entity_id
_entity_poly.type
_entity_poly.pdbx_seq_one_letter_code
_entity_poly.pdbx_strand_id
1 'polypeptide(L)' 'MKNRFLVLGLVAVVLVFVIIGLCIWLPYTSGKPDHVYSRAAVATDAKRCSEIGRDILQEG' A
#
# COMPACT_ATOMS: atom_id res chain seq x y z
N MET A 1 9.80 16.20 -39.05
CA MET A 1 10.32 16.39 -37.67
C MET A 1 9.25 16.94 -36.71
N LYS A 2 8.48 17.96 -37.10
CA LYS A 2 7.43 18.60 -36.29
C LYS A 2 6.37 17.65 -35.71
N ASN A 3 5.96 16.63 -36.48
CA ASN A 3 4.97 15.64 -36.04
C ASN A 3 5.50 14.73 -34.93
N ARG A 4 6.82 14.47 -34.87
CA ARG A 4 7.41 13.63 -33.80
C ARG A 4 7.34 14.33 -32.46
N PHE A 5 7.56 15.64 -32.43
CA PHE A 5 7.42 16.44 -31.20
C PHE A 5 5.97 16.53 -30.73
N LEU A 6 5.01 16.61 -31.66
CA LEU A 6 3.58 16.54 -31.31
C LEU A 6 3.20 15.18 -30.72
N VAL A 7 3.67 14.08 -31.32
CA VAL A 7 3.44 12.74 -30.79
C VAL A 7 4.08 12.57 -29.41
N LEU A 8 5.31 13.03 -29.21
CA LEU A 8 5.99 12.98 -27.91
C LEU A 8 5.26 13.81 -26.85
N GLY A 9 4.80 15.00 -27.20
CA GLY A 9 4.00 15.84 -26.31
C GLY A 9 2.68 15.16 -25.92
N LEU A 10 2.00 14.56 -26.89
CA LEU A 10 0.73 13.86 -26.64
C LEU A 10 0.93 12.63 -25.73
N VAL A 11 1.99 11.85 -25.97
CA VAL A 11 2.36 10.71 -25.10
C VAL A 11 2.67 11.18 -23.67
N ALA A 12 3.41 12.28 -23.51
CA ALA A 12 3.72 12.83 -22.19
C ALA A 12 2.46 13.25 -21.44
N VAL A 13 1.51 13.91 -22.12
CA VAL A 13 0.23 14.31 -21.53
C VAL A 13 -0.56 13.08 -21.07
N VAL A 14 -0.69 12.06 -21.92
CA VAL A 14 -1.39 10.81 -21.56
C VAL A 14 -0.75 10.14 -20.36
N LEU A 15 0.59 10.07 -20.32
CA LEU A 15 1.32 9.47 -19.21
C LEU A 15 1.04 10.18 -17.88
N VAL A 16 1.00 11.52 -17.89
CA VAL A 16 0.67 12.31 -16.69
C VAL A 16 -0.74 11.99 -16.18
N PHE A 17 -1.73 11.89 -17.07
CA PHE A 17 -3.10 11.51 -16.67
C PHE A 17 -3.15 10.11 -16.06
N VAL A 18 -2.43 9.15 -16.63
CA VAL A 18 -2.34 7.78 -16.07
C VAL A 18 -1.74 7.80 -14.68
N ILE A 19 -0.63 8.53 -14.47
CA ILE A 19 0.02 8.64 -13.16
C ILE A 19 -0.94 9.24 -12.13
N ILE A 20 -1.63 10.34 -12.48
CA ILE A 20 -2.61 10.97 -11.59
C ILE A 20 -3.74 10.00 -11.24
N GLY A 21 -4.29 9.30 -12.24
CA GLY A 21 -5.34 8.30 -12.04
C GLY A 21 -4.89 7.18 -11.09
N LEU A 22 -3.67 6.66 -11.28
CA LEU A 22 -3.08 5.65 -10.40
C LEU A 22 -2.88 6.17 -8.97
N CYS A 23 -2.34 7.39 -8.82
CA CYS A 23 -2.11 8.00 -7.51
C CYS A 23 -3.40 8.22 -6.72
N ILE A 24 -4.53 8.45 -7.39
CA ILE A 24 -5.84 8.60 -6.73
C ILE A 24 -6.47 7.22 -6.44
N TRP A 25 -6.36 6.28 -7.39
CA TRP A 25 -6.98 4.96 -7.28
C TRP A 25 -6.29 4.07 -6.24
N LEU A 26 -4.96 4.03 -6.23
CA LEU A 26 -4.16 3.19 -5.32
C LEU A 26 -4.53 3.38 -3.84
N PRO A 27 -4.52 4.60 -3.27
CA PRO A 27 -4.89 4.81 -1.87
C PRO A 27 -6.37 4.56 -1.58
N TYR A 28 -7.25 4.64 -2.59
CA TYR A 28 -8.66 4.32 -2.43
C TYR A 28 -8.89 2.80 -2.32
N THR A 29 -8.12 2.01 -3.08
CA THR A 29 -8.17 0.54 -3.03
C THR A 29 -7.37 -0.05 -1.87
N SER A 30 -6.30 0.63 -1.49
CA SER A 30 -5.50 0.33 -0.30
C SER A 30 -6.26 0.89 0.90
N GLY A 31 -7.40 0.27 1.22
CA GLY A 31 -8.12 0.53 2.47
C GLY A 31 -7.13 0.60 3.63
N LYS A 32 -7.41 1.49 4.59
CA LYS A 32 -6.57 1.66 5.80
C LYS A 32 -6.13 0.26 6.24
N PRO A 33 -4.82 -0.02 6.34
CA PRO A 33 -4.39 -1.25 6.95
C PRO A 33 -4.91 -1.21 8.39
N ASP A 34 -6.02 -1.88 8.66
CA ASP A 34 -6.41 -2.21 10.01
C ASP A 34 -5.29 -3.13 10.49
N HIS A 35 -4.34 -2.58 11.21
CA HIS A 35 -3.16 -3.29 11.73
C HIS A 35 -3.54 -4.32 12.80
N VAL A 36 -4.83 -4.67 12.89
CA VAL A 36 -5.32 -5.79 13.68
C VAL A 36 -4.88 -7.05 12.97
N TYR A 37 -3.79 -7.64 13.46
CA TYR A 37 -3.32 -8.91 12.96
C TYR A 37 -4.29 -10.01 13.41
N SER A 38 -5.34 -10.24 12.61
CA SER A 38 -6.34 -11.30 12.84
C SER A 38 -5.69 -12.66 13.12
N ARG A 39 -4.48 -12.87 12.58
CA ARG A 39 -3.57 -13.95 12.98
C ARG A 39 -2.20 -13.38 13.28
N ALA A 40 -1.75 -13.53 14.53
CA ALA A 40 -0.42 -13.19 14.99
C ALA A 40 0.19 -14.37 15.76
N ALA A 41 1.50 -14.57 15.60
CA ALA A 41 2.27 -15.55 16.35
C ALA A 41 3.53 -14.87 16.91
N VAL A 42 3.79 -15.07 18.20
CA VAL A 42 4.94 -14.49 18.89
C VAL A 42 5.71 -15.62 19.56
N ALA A 43 6.97 -15.81 19.16
CA ALA A 43 7.86 -16.80 19.76
C ALA A 43 8.79 -16.12 20.78
N THR A 44 8.72 -16.57 22.03
CA THR A 44 9.60 -16.11 23.11
C THR A 44 9.98 -17.30 23.99
N ASP A 45 11.11 -17.18 24.68
CA ASP A 45 11.62 -18.20 25.61
C ASP A 45 10.65 -18.47 26.79
N ALA A 46 9.81 -17.48 27.13
CA ALA A 46 8.86 -17.56 28.23
C ALA A 46 7.41 -17.52 27.74
N LYS A 47 6.62 -18.57 28.04
CA LYS A 47 5.20 -18.70 27.64
C LYS A 47 4.38 -17.42 27.86
N ARG A 48 4.53 -16.79 29.04
CA ARG A 48 3.80 -15.57 29.42
C ARG A 48 4.09 -14.39 28.49
N CYS A 49 5.33 -14.25 28.02
CA CYS A 49 5.72 -13.18 27.11
C CYS A 49 5.12 -13.39 25.72
N SER A 50 5.04 -14.65 25.26
CA SER A 50 4.36 -15.01 24.02
C SER A 50 2.85 -14.76 24.06
N GLU A 51 2.21 -15.01 25.21
CA GLU A 51 0.78 -14.72 25.40
C GLU A 51 0.52 -13.21 25.36
N ILE A 52 1.27 -12.42 26.12
CA ILE A 52 1.15 -10.95 26.13
C ILE A 52 1.37 -10.37 24.73
N GLY A 53 2.42 -10.79 24.03
CA GLY A 53 2.72 -10.28 22.70
C GLY A 53 1.64 -10.63 21.67
N ARG A 54 1.07 -11.83 21.75
CA ARG A 54 -0.05 -12.23 20.90
C ARG A 54 -1.28 -11.37 21.18
N ASP A 55 -1.62 -11.17 22.45
CA ASP A 55 -2.83 -10.46 22.85
C ASP A 55 -2.76 -8.98 22.39
N ILE A 56 -1.60 -8.32 22.55
CA ILE A 56 -1.36 -6.96 22.03
C ILE A 56 -1.51 -6.87 20.51
N LEU A 57 -1.02 -7.86 19.75
CA LEU A 57 -1.15 -7.88 18.29
C LEU A 57 -2.58 -8.13 17.81
N GLN A 58 -3.42 -8.75 18.65
CA GLN A 58 -4.84 -8.96 18.38
C GLN A 58 -5.71 -7.76 18.76
N GLU A 59 -5.29 -6.96 19.75
CA GLU A 59 -5.97 -5.73 20.14
C GLU A 59 -5.82 -4.61 19.09
N GLY A 60 -4.68 -4.57 18.37
CA GLY A 60 -4.42 -3.63 17.26
C GLY A 60 -3.78 -2.31 17.72
#